data_AF-A0A960WQY1-F1
#
_entry.id   AF-A0A960WQY1-F1
#
_cell.length_a   1.000
_cell.length_b   1.000
_cell.length_c   1.000
_cell.angle_alpha   90.00
_cell.angle_beta   90.00
_cell.angle_gamma   90.00
#
_symmetry.space_group_name_H-M   'P 1'
#
loop_
_entity.id
_entity.type
_entity.pdbx_description
1 polymer ?
#
loop_
_entity_poly.entity_id
_entity_poly.type
_entity_poly.pdbx_seq_one_letter_code
_entity_poly.pdbx_strand_id
1 'polypeptide(L)'
;MTNLLIVAGVLALSFALRTSRLRLLRKAGALGILGATFLAFYFFTNSVAAGVVGVLLWFLLPWVELLTRIRRLRLPIGKTLEREAPPGHSRFPELNELTREIEDEGFEYVADSGWDWDGMHQFYRLFYHGENREQASICLTEQDGMAWASLALTTRDRRGTTYRTTNLPFSSPMKMPPDICLRQAPDAESFASLLETHRHWMNGLAFLPEHLVAEDPDQLTGLIEQETGRQIRHNLDTGLIKPGEAAGTFRYSWRGLVYLYCQLVKDMVRMS
;
A
#
# COMPACT_ATOMS: atom_id res chain seq x y z
N MET A 1 19.77 -37.46 -12.08
CA MET A 1 18.61 -37.01 -12.88
C MET A 1 17.32 -36.99 -12.08
N THR A 2 16.97 -38.05 -11.34
CA THR A 2 15.72 -38.13 -10.54
C THR A 2 15.51 -36.97 -9.57
N ASN A 3 16.54 -36.56 -8.82
CA ASN A 3 16.45 -35.46 -7.85
C ASN A 3 16.09 -34.12 -8.51
N LEU A 4 16.62 -33.85 -9.71
CA LEU A 4 16.30 -32.64 -10.47
C LEU A 4 14.85 -32.66 -10.97
N LEU A 5 14.34 -33.83 -11.37
CA LEU A 5 12.94 -33.98 -11.77
C LEU A 5 11.98 -33.79 -10.60
N ILE A 6 12.35 -34.21 -9.38
CA ILE A 6 11.56 -33.96 -8.17
C ILE A 6 11.47 -32.46 -7.91
N VAL A 7 12.60 -31.75 -7.92
CA VAL A 7 12.62 -30.29 -7.72
C VAL A 7 11.79 -29.59 -8.80
N ALA A 8 11.96 -29.97 -10.07
CA ALA A 8 11.19 -29.40 -11.18
C ALA A 8 9.69 -29.68 -11.05
N GLY A 9 9.29 -30.88 -10.63
CA GLY A 9 7.89 -31.25 -10.40
C GLY A 9 7.25 -30.46 -9.27
N VAL A 10 7.96 -30.29 -8.15
CA VAL A 10 7.49 -29.44 -7.03
C VAL A 10 7.37 -27.99 -7.48
N LEU A 11 8.33 -27.46 -8.25
CA LEU A 11 8.23 -26.11 -8.81
C LEU A 11 7.02 -25.96 -9.73
N ALA A 12 6.82 -26.88 -10.68
CA ALA A 12 5.70 -26.85 -11.61
C ALA A 12 4.34 -26.89 -10.88
N LEU A 13 4.20 -27.77 -9.88
CA LEU A 13 3.02 -27.82 -9.03
C LEU A 13 2.82 -26.51 -8.26
N SER A 14 3.90 -25.95 -7.71
CA SER A 14 3.86 -24.70 -6.95
C SER A 14 3.37 -23.53 -7.80
N PHE A 15 3.87 -23.42 -9.04
CA PHE A 15 3.40 -22.41 -9.99
C PHE A 15 1.95 -22.62 -10.39
N ALA A 16 1.52 -23.86 -10.61
CA ALA A 16 0.11 -24.16 -10.90
C ALA A 16 -0.82 -23.80 -9.72
N LEU A 17 -0.39 -24.04 -8.48
CA LEU A 17 -1.14 -23.65 -7.29
C LEU A 17 -1.23 -22.13 -7.14
N ARG A 18 -0.18 -21.39 -7.55
CA ARG A 18 -0.14 -19.92 -7.53
C ARG A 18 -1.13 -19.26 -8.51
N THR A 19 -1.55 -19.95 -9.58
CA THR A 19 -2.58 -19.42 -10.51
C THR A 19 -4.00 -19.66 -10.03
N SER A 20 -4.19 -20.36 -8.91
CA SER A 20 -5.52 -20.62 -8.36
C SER A 20 -6.17 -19.36 -7.78
N ARG A 21 -7.49 -19.23 -8.01
CA ARG A 21 -8.32 -18.21 -7.36
C ARG A 21 -8.44 -18.43 -5.85
N LEU A 22 -8.33 -19.67 -5.38
CA LEU A 22 -8.45 -20.01 -3.97
C LEU A 22 -7.19 -19.58 -3.19
N ARG A 23 -7.39 -18.71 -2.20
CA ARG A 23 -6.30 -18.17 -1.36
C ARG A 23 -5.45 -19.25 -0.68
N LEU A 24 -6.07 -20.34 -0.23
CA LEU A 24 -5.36 -21.45 0.41
C LEU A 24 -4.42 -22.16 -0.57
N LEU A 25 -4.86 -22.38 -1.81
CA LEU A 25 -4.04 -23.02 -2.83
C LEU A 25 -2.89 -22.10 -3.26
N ARG A 26 -3.15 -20.80 -3.40
CA ARG A 26 -2.11 -19.81 -3.71
C ARG A 26 -0.98 -19.83 -2.67
N LYS A 27 -1.35 -19.81 -1.38
CA LYS A 27 -0.43 -19.93 -0.25
C LYS A 27 0.35 -21.25 -0.25
N ALA A 28 -0.34 -22.35 -0.53
CA ALA A 28 0.33 -23.65 -0.66
C ALA A 28 1.37 -23.64 -1.79
N GLY A 29 1.07 -22.96 -2.90
CA GLY A 29 2.02 -22.71 -3.98
C GLY A 29 3.26 -21.93 -3.53
N ALA A 30 3.10 -20.85 -2.76
CA ALA A 30 4.23 -20.10 -2.22
C ALA A 30 5.11 -20.94 -1.28
N LEU A 31 4.49 -21.73 -0.39
CA LEU A 31 5.21 -22.69 0.46
C LEU A 31 5.93 -23.76 -0.36
N GLY A 32 5.32 -24.18 -1.47
CA GLY A 32 5.91 -25.12 -2.41
C GLY A 32 7.20 -24.59 -3.08
N ILE A 33 7.28 -23.28 -3.39
CA ILE A 33 8.52 -22.65 -3.89
C ILE A 33 9.64 -22.70 -2.83
N LEU A 34 9.30 -22.44 -1.56
CA LEU A 34 10.27 -22.58 -0.46
C LEU A 34 10.69 -24.05 -0.29
N GLY A 35 9.74 -24.99 -0.39
CA GLY A 35 10.02 -26.43 -0.37
C GLY A 35 10.93 -26.87 -1.52
N ALA A 36 10.68 -26.40 -2.73
CA ALA A 36 11.56 -26.66 -3.88
C ALA A 36 12.96 -26.09 -3.68
N THR A 37 13.09 -24.90 -3.08
CA THR A 37 14.39 -24.31 -2.74
C THR A 37 15.13 -25.18 -1.72
N PHE A 38 14.44 -25.60 -0.66
CA PHE A 38 15.01 -26.53 0.32
C PHE A 38 15.52 -27.81 -0.35
N LEU A 39 14.70 -28.44 -1.18
CA LEU A 39 15.04 -29.69 -1.88
C LEU A 39 16.21 -29.50 -2.85
N ALA A 40 16.28 -28.37 -3.56
CA ALA A 40 17.38 -28.09 -4.47
C ALA A 40 18.73 -28.04 -3.74
N PHE A 41 18.81 -27.30 -2.64
CA PHE A 41 20.04 -27.21 -1.83
C PHE A 41 20.35 -28.52 -1.09
N TYR A 42 19.32 -29.19 -0.56
CA TYR A 42 19.47 -30.48 0.09
C TYR A 42 20.03 -31.53 -0.87
N PHE A 43 19.44 -31.72 -2.06
CA PHE A 43 19.90 -32.73 -3.00
C PHE A 43 21.27 -32.42 -3.62
N PHE A 44 21.64 -31.14 -3.71
CA PHE A 44 22.95 -30.75 -4.20
C PHE A 44 24.08 -31.02 -3.20
N THR A 45 23.80 -30.86 -1.90
CA THR A 45 24.82 -30.92 -0.84
C THR A 45 24.71 -32.15 0.07
N ASN A 46 23.61 -32.90 -0.04
CA ASN A 46 23.18 -33.94 0.90
C ASN A 46 23.10 -33.47 2.37
N SER A 47 22.84 -32.17 2.59
CA SER A 47 22.82 -31.55 3.92
C SER A 47 21.50 -30.85 4.20
N VAL A 48 20.83 -31.24 5.29
CA VAL A 48 19.61 -30.57 5.76
C VAL A 48 19.88 -29.12 6.12
N ALA A 49 21.06 -28.83 6.69
CA ALA A 49 21.46 -27.47 7.03
C ALA A 49 21.56 -26.60 5.78
N ALA A 50 22.09 -27.11 4.67
CA ALA A 50 22.13 -26.38 3.40
C ALA A 50 20.74 -26.10 2.84
N GLY A 51 19.80 -27.06 2.96
CA GLY A 51 18.39 -26.85 2.62
C GLY A 51 17.76 -25.71 3.42
N VAL A 52 17.95 -25.69 4.74
CA VAL A 52 17.45 -24.62 5.63
C VAL A 52 18.06 -23.27 5.25
N VAL A 53 19.39 -23.22 5.03
CA VAL A 53 20.07 -21.99 4.59
C VAL A 53 19.50 -21.48 3.26
N GLY A 54 19.24 -22.38 2.30
CA GLY A 54 18.62 -22.01 1.02
C GLY A 54 17.25 -21.33 1.18
N VAL A 55 16.42 -21.80 2.11
CA VAL A 55 15.14 -21.16 2.43
C VAL A 55 15.35 -19.80 3.10
N LEU A 56 16.29 -19.70 4.05
CA LEU A 56 16.58 -18.44 4.76
C LEU A 56 17.09 -17.33 3.82
N LEU A 57 17.76 -17.68 2.71
CA LEU A 57 18.20 -16.70 1.71
C LEU A 57 17.03 -15.89 1.11
N TRP A 58 15.84 -16.48 0.97
CA TRP A 58 14.65 -15.74 0.49
C TRP A 58 14.29 -14.56 1.40
N PHE A 59 14.51 -14.71 2.71
CA PHE A 59 14.24 -13.66 3.70
C PHE A 59 15.38 -12.63 3.80
N LEU A 60 16.51 -12.86 3.14
CA LEU A 60 17.60 -11.89 3.03
C LEU A 60 17.48 -11.01 1.77
N LEU A 61 16.74 -11.45 0.75
CA LEU A 61 16.54 -10.66 -0.48
C LEU A 61 16.00 -9.24 -0.22
N PRO A 62 14.98 -9.03 0.64
CA PRO A 62 14.51 -7.67 0.94
C PRO A 62 15.57 -6.76 1.57
N TRP A 63 16.54 -7.34 2.29
CA TRP A 63 17.63 -6.55 2.90
C TRP A 63 18.57 -5.94 1.87
N VAL A 64 18.74 -6.57 0.70
CA VAL A 64 19.56 -6.00 -0.39
C VAL A 64 18.98 -4.65 -0.82
N GLU A 65 17.68 -4.59 -1.09
CA GLU A 65 16.97 -3.37 -1.47
C GLU A 65 16.97 -2.33 -0.33
N LEU A 66 16.74 -2.78 0.91
CA LEU A 66 16.70 -1.91 2.08
C LEU A 66 18.05 -1.21 2.36
N LEU A 67 19.17 -1.95 2.25
CA LEU A 67 20.50 -1.44 2.56
C LEU A 67 21.14 -0.65 1.41
N THR A 68 20.67 -0.83 0.18
CA THR A 68 21.18 -0.14 -1.00
C THR A 68 20.32 1.08 -1.36
N ARG A 69 19.12 0.88 -1.92
CA ARG A 69 18.24 1.94 -2.42
C ARG A 69 17.56 2.69 -1.28
N ILE A 70 16.80 1.99 -0.43
CA ILE A 70 15.92 2.64 0.58
C ILE A 70 16.74 3.40 1.63
N ARG A 71 17.90 2.88 2.05
CA ARG A 71 18.81 3.58 2.98
C ARG A 71 19.34 4.91 2.42
N ARG A 72 19.47 5.01 1.10
CA ARG A 72 19.95 6.21 0.38
C ARG A 72 18.82 7.16 0.00
N LEU A 73 17.57 6.71 0.01
CA LEU A 73 16.39 7.51 -0.30
C LEU A 73 16.27 8.73 0.63
N ARG A 74 15.94 9.90 0.04
CA ARG A 74 15.65 11.15 0.74
C ARG A 74 14.30 11.66 0.29
N LEU A 75 13.38 11.76 1.25
CA LEU A 75 12.01 12.20 1.01
C LEU A 75 11.81 13.58 1.65
N PRO A 76 10.97 14.45 1.07
CA PRO A 76 10.77 15.78 1.60
C PRO A 76 9.87 15.71 2.85
N ILE A 77 10.14 16.58 3.81
CA ILE A 77 9.32 16.71 5.03
C ILE A 77 7.97 17.34 4.71
N GLY A 78 7.92 18.21 3.69
CA GLY A 78 6.70 18.81 3.17
C GLY A 78 6.26 18.13 1.87
N LYS A 79 4.95 17.87 1.77
CA LYS A 79 4.29 17.45 0.54
C LYS A 79 3.22 18.49 0.24
N THR A 80 3.48 19.34 -0.75
CA THR A 80 2.50 20.30 -1.27
C THR A 80 1.92 19.70 -2.54
N LEU A 81 0.61 19.51 -2.55
CA LEU A 81 -0.15 19.07 -3.71
C LEU A 81 -0.45 20.29 -4.58
N GLU A 82 -0.02 20.25 -5.82
CA GLU A 82 -0.29 21.29 -6.80
C GLU A 82 -1.49 20.91 -7.66
N ARG A 83 -2.21 21.87 -8.20
CA ARG A 83 -3.27 21.57 -9.16
C ARG A 83 -2.66 20.94 -10.40
N GLU A 84 -3.11 19.74 -10.76
CA GLU A 84 -2.63 19.02 -11.94
C GLU A 84 -3.80 18.69 -12.86
N ALA A 85 -3.56 18.65 -14.16
CA ALA A 85 -4.52 18.11 -15.11
C ALA A 85 -4.54 16.57 -15.01
N PRO A 86 -5.68 15.92 -15.26
CA PRO A 86 -5.75 14.47 -15.20
C PRO A 86 -4.81 13.82 -16.23
N PRO A 87 -4.17 12.69 -15.88
CA PRO A 87 -3.33 11.96 -16.81
C PRO A 87 -4.15 11.46 -18.00
N GLY A 88 -3.52 11.44 -19.18
CA GLY A 88 -4.16 10.89 -20.38
C GLY A 88 -4.41 9.39 -20.28
N HIS A 89 -5.35 8.89 -21.09
CA HIS A 89 -5.73 7.47 -21.12
C HIS A 89 -4.56 6.50 -21.37
N SER A 90 -3.50 6.93 -22.07
CA SER A 90 -2.30 6.10 -22.27
C SER A 90 -1.51 5.86 -20.98
N ARG A 91 -1.58 6.79 -20.03
CA ARG A 91 -0.85 6.74 -18.75
C ARG A 91 -1.71 6.15 -17.64
N PHE A 92 -3.01 6.45 -17.64
CA PHE A 92 -3.97 5.90 -16.68
C PHE A 92 -5.29 5.51 -17.36
N PRO A 93 -5.37 4.30 -17.96
CA PRO A 93 -6.54 3.86 -18.73
C PRO A 93 -7.83 3.79 -17.89
N GLU A 94 -7.72 3.36 -16.64
CA GLU A 94 -8.86 3.07 -15.75
C GLU A 94 -9.48 4.35 -15.14
N LEU A 95 -8.83 5.51 -15.24
CA LEU A 95 -9.27 6.74 -14.56
C LEU A 95 -10.73 7.12 -14.87
N ASN A 96 -11.13 7.00 -16.15
CA ASN A 96 -12.48 7.37 -16.60
C ASN A 96 -13.55 6.38 -16.13
N GLU A 97 -13.19 5.11 -15.95
CA GLU A 97 -14.11 4.09 -15.42
C GLU A 97 -14.28 4.29 -13.92
N LEU A 98 -13.18 4.39 -13.18
CA LEU A 98 -13.19 4.67 -11.74
C LEU A 98 -13.91 5.97 -11.38
N THR A 99 -13.72 7.03 -12.19
CA THR A 99 -14.43 8.31 -12.00
C THR A 99 -15.94 8.12 -12.10
N ARG A 100 -16.41 7.40 -13.13
CA ARG A 100 -17.84 7.13 -13.32
C ARG A 100 -18.41 6.27 -12.21
N GLU A 101 -17.71 5.21 -11.79
CA GLU A 101 -18.16 4.37 -10.66
C GLU A 101 -18.36 5.19 -9.38
N ILE A 102 -17.48 6.16 -9.12
CA ILE A 102 -17.57 7.02 -7.94
C ILE A 102 -18.75 8.00 -8.06
N GLU A 103 -18.94 8.62 -9.23
CA GLU A 103 -20.04 9.53 -9.49
C GLU A 103 -21.42 8.83 -9.46
N ASP A 104 -21.49 7.59 -9.98
CA ASP A 104 -22.71 6.76 -9.96
C ASP A 104 -23.18 6.43 -8.52
N GLU A 105 -22.27 6.44 -7.55
CA GLU A 105 -22.55 6.28 -6.11
C GLU A 105 -22.85 7.61 -5.39
N GLY A 106 -23.00 8.71 -6.15
CA GLY A 106 -23.43 10.01 -5.63
C GLY A 106 -22.31 10.91 -5.09
N PHE A 107 -21.04 10.58 -5.36
CA PHE A 107 -19.93 11.45 -5.02
C PHE A 107 -19.74 12.53 -6.10
N GLU A 108 -19.51 13.77 -5.68
CA GLU A 108 -19.23 14.88 -6.58
C GLU A 108 -17.72 15.07 -6.74
N TYR A 109 -17.27 15.31 -7.97
CA TYR A 109 -15.88 15.68 -8.26
C TYR A 109 -15.52 17.00 -7.57
N VAL A 110 -14.32 17.05 -6.99
CA VAL A 110 -13.82 18.23 -6.28
C VAL A 110 -12.58 18.79 -6.95
N ALA A 111 -11.50 18.00 -7.01
CA ALA A 111 -10.20 18.49 -7.47
C ALA A 111 -9.31 17.37 -8.01
N ASP A 112 -8.49 17.76 -8.98
CA ASP A 112 -7.32 17.00 -9.43
C ASP A 112 -6.06 17.67 -8.88
N SER A 113 -5.16 16.88 -8.29
CA SER A 113 -3.94 17.38 -7.66
C SER A 113 -2.78 16.43 -7.84
N GLY A 114 -1.59 17.00 -7.99
CA GLY A 114 -0.35 16.30 -8.29
C GLY A 114 0.72 16.54 -7.24
N TRP A 115 1.66 15.62 -7.16
CA TRP A 115 2.90 15.82 -6.44
C TRP A 115 4.04 15.06 -7.07
N ASP A 116 5.15 15.76 -7.26
CA ASP A 116 6.37 15.24 -7.84
C ASP A 116 7.55 15.41 -6.89
N TRP A 117 8.33 14.34 -6.74
CA TRP A 117 9.60 14.39 -6.02
C TRP A 117 10.54 13.28 -6.45
N ASP A 118 11.75 13.63 -6.90
CA ASP A 118 12.86 12.70 -7.14
C ASP A 118 12.46 11.45 -7.94
N GLY A 119 11.76 11.66 -9.06
CA GLY A 119 11.29 10.58 -9.95
C GLY A 119 10.07 9.81 -9.46
N MET A 120 9.51 10.16 -8.29
CA MET A 120 8.20 9.71 -7.83
C MET A 120 7.15 10.75 -8.19
N HIS A 121 6.10 10.31 -8.87
CA HIS A 121 4.94 11.12 -9.21
C HIS A 121 3.69 10.53 -8.56
N GLN A 122 2.83 11.39 -8.00
CA GLN A 122 1.54 10.99 -7.46
C GLN A 122 0.44 11.93 -7.95
N PHE A 123 -0.52 11.36 -8.67
CA PHE A 123 -1.73 12.04 -9.06
C PHE A 123 -2.89 11.63 -8.15
N TYR A 124 -3.72 12.60 -7.79
CA TYR A 124 -4.93 12.44 -6.98
C TYR A 124 -6.12 13.04 -7.72
N ARG A 125 -7.22 12.29 -7.78
CA ARG A 125 -8.55 12.82 -8.06
C ARG A 125 -9.43 12.66 -6.83
N LEU A 126 -10.00 13.76 -6.37
CA LEU A 126 -10.77 13.84 -5.12
C LEU A 126 -12.25 14.02 -5.40
N PHE A 127 -13.06 13.35 -4.58
CA PHE A 127 -14.51 13.44 -4.62
C PHE A 127 -15.08 13.56 -3.21
N TYR A 128 -16.30 14.08 -3.11
CA TYR A 128 -16.99 14.24 -1.84
C TYR A 128 -18.48 13.88 -1.96
N HIS A 129 -18.98 13.16 -0.96
CA HIS A 129 -20.41 12.87 -0.82
C HIS A 129 -20.97 13.71 0.33
N GLY A 130 -21.68 14.80 0.00
CA GLY A 130 -22.16 15.78 0.98
C GLY A 130 -23.10 15.21 2.04
N GLU A 131 -24.06 14.37 1.63
CA GLU A 131 -25.03 13.77 2.56
C GLU A 131 -24.39 12.80 3.55
N ASN A 132 -23.53 11.89 3.05
CA ASN A 132 -22.86 10.88 3.87
C ASN A 132 -21.58 11.37 4.55
N ARG A 133 -21.08 12.57 4.17
CA ARG A 133 -19.84 13.18 4.68
C ARG A 133 -18.62 12.30 4.47
N GLU A 134 -18.53 11.72 3.27
CA GLU A 134 -17.48 10.78 2.87
C GLU A 134 -16.60 11.41 1.80
N GLN A 135 -15.28 11.29 1.94
CA GLN A 135 -14.32 11.65 0.91
C GLN A 135 -13.87 10.38 0.17
N ALA A 136 -13.90 10.41 -1.17
CA ALA A 136 -13.27 9.39 -2.00
C ALA A 136 -12.04 9.97 -2.71
N SER A 137 -11.05 9.13 -2.99
CA SER A 137 -9.90 9.52 -3.79
C SER A 137 -9.41 8.38 -4.67
N ILE A 138 -9.11 8.71 -5.93
CA ILE A 138 -8.29 7.90 -6.82
C ILE A 138 -6.85 8.41 -6.69
N CYS A 139 -5.89 7.53 -6.43
CA CYS A 139 -4.48 7.86 -6.40
C CYS A 139 -3.70 6.99 -7.37
N LEU A 140 -3.05 7.62 -8.36
CA LEU A 140 -2.03 6.98 -9.20
C LEU A 140 -0.67 7.31 -8.62
N THR A 141 0.15 6.30 -8.38
CA THR A 141 1.56 6.48 -8.02
C THR A 141 2.45 5.87 -9.08
N GLU A 142 3.42 6.64 -9.54
CA GLU A 142 4.43 6.23 -10.51
C GLU A 142 5.83 6.42 -9.92
N GLN A 143 6.65 5.38 -10.02
CA GLN A 143 8.04 5.41 -9.55
C GLN A 143 8.87 4.35 -10.28
N ASP A 144 10.05 4.74 -10.78
CA ASP A 144 11.04 3.83 -11.40
C ASP A 144 10.46 2.91 -12.50
N GLY A 145 9.57 3.46 -13.34
CA GLY A 145 8.93 2.72 -14.44
C GLY A 145 7.80 1.77 -14.02
N MET A 146 7.44 1.76 -12.73
CA MET A 146 6.27 1.08 -12.20
C MET A 146 5.15 2.09 -11.95
N ALA A 147 3.91 1.69 -12.23
CA ALA A 147 2.71 2.47 -11.94
C ALA A 147 1.69 1.60 -11.21
N TRP A 148 1.02 2.14 -10.21
CA TRP A 148 -0.12 1.49 -9.58
C TRP A 148 -1.16 2.53 -9.16
N ALA A 149 -2.42 2.16 -9.32
CA ALA A 149 -3.56 2.94 -8.86
C ALA A 149 -4.13 2.34 -7.58
N SER A 150 -4.73 3.19 -6.76
CA SER A 150 -5.49 2.78 -5.59
C SER A 150 -6.65 3.73 -5.31
N LEU A 151 -7.67 3.19 -4.67
CA LEU A 151 -8.82 3.90 -4.17
C LEU A 151 -8.72 4.03 -2.66
N ALA A 152 -9.21 5.15 -2.13
CA ALA A 152 -9.43 5.31 -0.70
C ALA A 152 -10.74 6.03 -0.41
N LEU A 153 -11.41 5.59 0.65
CA LEU A 153 -12.54 6.24 1.28
C LEU A 153 -12.12 6.74 2.66
N THR A 154 -12.45 7.98 2.96
CA THR A 154 -12.09 8.64 4.21
C THR A 154 -13.31 9.30 4.83
N THR A 155 -13.54 9.01 6.10
CA THR A 155 -14.54 9.67 6.92
C THR A 155 -13.87 10.21 8.18
N ARG A 156 -14.22 11.42 8.61
CA ARG A 156 -13.64 12.07 9.79
C ARG A 156 -14.72 12.29 10.85
N ASP A 157 -14.37 12.02 12.10
CA ASP A 157 -15.27 12.29 13.24
C ASP A 157 -14.93 13.62 13.93
N ARG A 158 -15.91 14.16 14.67
CA ARG A 158 -15.73 15.41 15.43
C ARG A 158 -14.70 15.31 16.57
N ARG A 159 -14.24 14.10 16.91
CA ARG A 159 -13.20 13.88 17.92
C ARG A 159 -11.80 13.98 17.32
N GLY A 160 -11.70 14.19 16.01
CA GLY A 160 -10.44 14.31 15.28
C GLY A 160 -9.88 12.98 14.79
N THR A 161 -10.66 11.90 14.81
CA THR A 161 -10.23 10.59 14.27
C THR A 161 -10.59 10.49 12.79
N THR A 162 -9.62 10.08 11.97
CA THR A 162 -9.80 9.78 10.56
C THR A 162 -9.92 8.27 10.34
N TYR A 163 -11.02 7.83 9.74
CA TYR A 163 -11.24 6.44 9.34
C TYR A 163 -11.02 6.32 7.84
N ARG A 164 -10.01 5.54 7.44
CA ARG A 164 -9.66 5.33 6.04
C ARG A 164 -9.78 3.87 5.64
N THR A 165 -10.48 3.60 4.55
CA THR A 165 -10.49 2.29 3.89
C THR A 165 -9.84 2.41 2.52
N THR A 166 -8.93 1.49 2.17
CA THR A 166 -8.20 1.55 0.89
C THR A 166 -7.99 0.15 0.30
N ASN A 167 -8.02 0.05 -1.02
CA ASN A 167 -7.66 -1.18 -1.73
C ASN A 167 -6.15 -1.29 -2.03
N LEU A 168 -5.32 -0.35 -1.54
CA LEU A 168 -3.87 -0.44 -1.70
C LEU A 168 -3.35 -1.77 -1.11
N PRO A 169 -2.72 -2.66 -1.93
CA PRO A 169 -2.33 -4.00 -1.49
C PRO A 169 -1.08 -4.01 -0.62
N PHE A 170 -0.33 -2.92 -0.64
CA PHE A 170 0.95 -2.80 0.06
C PHE A 170 0.77 -2.22 1.47
N SER A 171 1.57 -2.70 2.40
CA SER A 171 1.64 -2.13 3.74
C SER A 171 2.23 -0.71 3.70
N SER A 172 1.78 0.15 4.62
CA SER A 172 2.27 1.52 4.67
C SER A 172 3.76 1.58 5.04
N PRO A 173 4.57 2.36 4.29
CA PRO A 173 6.00 2.49 4.57
C PRO A 173 6.29 3.31 5.83
N MET A 174 5.27 3.98 6.39
CA MET A 174 5.33 4.70 7.65
C MET A 174 4.24 4.19 8.60
N LYS A 175 4.40 4.41 9.91
CA LYS A 175 3.33 4.13 10.88
C LYS A 175 2.20 5.12 10.71
N MET A 176 0.97 4.66 10.98
CA MET A 176 -0.17 5.55 11.09
C MET A 176 -0.09 6.31 12.43
N PRO A 177 -0.36 7.63 12.44
CA PRO A 177 -0.67 8.38 13.65
C PRO A 177 -1.82 7.74 14.45
N PRO A 178 -1.89 7.94 15.78
CA PRO A 178 -2.91 7.33 16.63
C PRO A 178 -4.34 7.78 16.32
N ASP A 179 -4.50 8.96 15.71
CA ASP A 179 -5.76 9.53 15.23
C ASP A 179 -6.20 9.00 13.85
N ILE A 180 -5.41 8.12 13.22
CA ILE A 180 -5.76 7.52 11.92
C ILE A 180 -6.01 6.03 12.07
N CYS A 181 -7.26 5.64 11.84
CA CYS A 181 -7.68 4.24 11.75
C CYS A 181 -7.66 3.82 10.27
N LEU A 182 -6.77 2.88 9.91
CA LEU A 182 -6.63 2.38 8.55
C LEU A 182 -7.17 0.95 8.42
N ARG A 183 -8.09 0.74 7.49
CA ARG A 183 -8.57 -0.57 7.04
C ARG A 183 -8.09 -0.83 5.62
N GLN A 184 -7.33 -1.90 5.43
CA GLN A 184 -6.94 -2.36 4.09
C GLN A 184 -7.95 -3.39 3.59
N ALA A 185 -8.44 -3.19 2.37
CA ALA A 185 -9.37 -4.05 1.66
C ALA A 185 -8.82 -4.35 0.24
N PRO A 186 -7.66 -5.04 0.12
CA PRO A 186 -6.98 -5.23 -1.17
C PRO A 186 -7.74 -6.14 -2.13
N ASP A 187 -8.73 -6.89 -1.63
CA ASP A 187 -9.59 -7.76 -2.40
C ASP A 187 -10.86 -7.02 -2.92
N ALA A 188 -10.98 -5.70 -2.67
CA ALA A 188 -12.06 -4.88 -3.23
C ALA A 188 -11.76 -4.55 -4.70
N GLU A 189 -12.43 -5.27 -5.60
CA GLU A 189 -12.22 -5.19 -7.06
C GLU A 189 -12.95 -4.01 -7.74
N SER A 190 -13.89 -3.35 -7.04
CA SER A 190 -14.64 -2.19 -7.55
C SER A 190 -14.80 -1.11 -6.48
N PHE A 191 -15.17 0.12 -6.89
CA PHE A 191 -15.46 1.19 -5.93
C PHE A 191 -16.63 0.82 -5.02
N ALA A 192 -17.71 0.27 -5.57
CA ALA A 192 -18.88 -0.16 -4.81
C ALA A 192 -18.54 -1.16 -3.69
N SER A 193 -17.67 -2.15 -3.98
CA SER A 193 -17.18 -3.12 -2.99
C SER A 193 -16.36 -2.46 -1.87
N LEU A 194 -15.53 -1.48 -2.22
CA LEU A 194 -14.77 -0.70 -1.25
C LEU A 194 -15.68 0.18 -0.38
N LEU A 195 -16.71 0.77 -0.98
CA LEU A 195 -17.72 1.60 -0.32
C LEU A 195 -18.56 0.81 0.66
N GLU A 196 -19.04 -0.37 0.26
CA GLU A 196 -19.73 -1.30 1.16
C GLU A 196 -18.85 -1.67 2.35
N THR A 197 -17.58 -2.01 2.09
CA THR A 197 -16.61 -2.33 3.15
C THR A 197 -16.41 -1.16 4.13
N HIS A 198 -16.32 0.07 3.61
CA HIS A 198 -16.17 1.27 4.42
C HIS A 198 -17.41 1.52 5.28
N ARG A 199 -18.60 1.57 4.67
CA ARG A 199 -19.86 1.83 5.35
C ARG A 199 -20.22 0.73 6.35
N HIS A 200 -19.97 -0.53 6.03
CA HIS A 200 -20.13 -1.63 6.98
C HIS A 200 -19.27 -1.43 8.24
N TRP A 201 -18.01 -1.01 8.06
CA TRP A 201 -17.13 -0.70 9.19
C TRP A 201 -17.63 0.50 10.00
N MET A 202 -18.04 1.58 9.34
CA MET A 202 -18.57 2.79 10.00
C MET A 202 -19.86 2.49 10.77
N ASN A 203 -20.77 1.70 10.21
CA ASN A 203 -21.99 1.24 10.87
C ASN A 203 -21.69 0.38 12.11
N GLY A 204 -20.67 -0.48 12.03
CA GLY A 204 -20.21 -1.28 13.17
C GLY A 204 -19.65 -0.45 14.33
N LEU A 205 -19.25 0.80 14.08
CA LEU A 205 -18.83 1.76 15.10
C LEU A 205 -20.00 2.57 15.68
N ALA A 206 -21.22 2.36 15.18
CA ALA A 206 -22.45 3.03 15.60
C ALA A 206 -22.38 4.58 15.51
N PHE A 207 -21.72 5.10 14.48
CA PHE A 207 -21.74 6.53 14.20
C PHE A 207 -23.10 6.97 13.66
N LEU A 208 -23.63 8.07 14.20
CA LEU A 208 -24.73 8.81 13.63
C LEU A 208 -24.15 9.88 12.69
N PRO A 209 -24.86 10.31 11.62
CA PRO A 209 -24.38 11.33 10.68
C PRO A 209 -23.89 12.62 11.35
N GLU A 210 -24.51 13.03 12.46
CA GLU A 210 -24.11 14.18 13.27
C GLU A 210 -22.74 14.04 13.95
N HIS A 211 -22.20 12.84 14.10
CA HIS A 211 -20.86 12.61 14.64
C HIS A 211 -19.76 12.83 13.60
N LEU A 212 -20.11 12.79 12.32
CA LEU A 212 -19.19 12.94 11.20
C LEU A 212 -18.98 14.43 10.89
N VAL A 213 -17.77 14.79 10.48
CA VAL A 213 -17.44 16.16 10.07
C VAL A 213 -17.92 16.38 8.65
N ALA A 214 -18.72 17.42 8.43
CA ALA A 214 -19.02 17.89 7.09
C ALA A 214 -17.83 18.73 6.62
N GLU A 215 -17.05 18.18 5.71
CA GLU A 215 -15.88 18.85 5.15
C GLU A 215 -16.29 19.89 4.12
N ASP A 216 -15.49 20.94 4.01
CA ASP A 216 -15.50 21.85 2.87
C ASP A 216 -14.75 21.18 1.71
N PRO A 217 -15.41 20.91 0.56
CA PRO A 217 -14.76 20.31 -0.60
C PRO A 217 -13.47 21.03 -1.01
N ASP A 218 -13.44 22.36 -0.94
CA ASP A 218 -12.27 23.15 -1.34
C ASP A 218 -11.04 22.92 -0.43
N GLN A 219 -11.24 22.35 0.76
CA GLN A 219 -10.17 22.05 1.72
C GLN A 219 -9.63 20.62 1.61
N LEU A 220 -10.24 19.73 0.81
CA LEU A 220 -9.87 18.31 0.80
C LEU A 220 -8.40 18.06 0.41
N THR A 221 -7.87 18.82 -0.55
CA THR A 221 -6.45 18.75 -0.93
C THR A 221 -5.54 19.12 0.26
N GLY A 222 -5.85 20.22 0.94
CA GLY A 222 -5.11 20.66 2.13
C GLY A 222 -5.19 19.67 3.29
N LEU A 223 -6.31 18.95 3.46
CA LEU A 223 -6.43 17.89 4.47
C LEU A 223 -5.46 16.73 4.21
N ILE A 224 -5.24 16.35 2.94
CA ILE A 224 -4.28 15.29 2.58
C ILE A 224 -2.84 15.72 2.91
N GLU A 225 -2.48 16.97 2.62
CA GLU A 225 -1.17 17.53 2.96
C GLU A 225 -0.96 17.54 4.48
N GLN A 226 -1.95 18.02 5.24
CA GLN A 226 -1.91 18.08 6.69
C GLN A 226 -1.76 16.68 7.29
N GLU A 227 -2.53 15.71 6.82
CA GLU A 227 -2.42 14.31 7.26
C GLU A 227 -1.05 13.71 6.95
N THR A 228 -0.53 13.95 5.75
CA THR A 228 0.81 13.50 5.37
C THR A 228 1.88 14.11 6.28
N GLY A 229 1.79 15.42 6.55
CA GLY A 229 2.68 16.12 7.47
C GLY A 229 2.58 15.60 8.91
N ARG A 230 1.37 15.30 9.40
CA ARG A 230 1.15 14.66 10.71
C ARG A 230 1.79 13.27 10.76
N GLN A 231 1.64 12.49 9.70
CA GLN A 231 2.27 11.17 9.58
C GLN A 231 3.80 11.26 9.63
N ILE A 232 4.41 12.17 8.87
CA ILE A 232 5.86 12.37 8.89
C ILE A 232 6.32 12.76 10.30
N ARG A 233 5.66 13.72 10.95
CA ARG A 233 5.98 14.15 12.32
C ARG A 233 5.92 12.99 13.32
N HIS A 234 4.83 12.23 13.31
CA HIS A 234 4.69 11.04 14.17
C HIS A 234 5.83 10.03 13.96
N ASN A 235 6.27 9.82 12.73
CA ASN A 235 7.33 8.88 12.42
C ASN A 235 8.74 9.40 12.75
N LEU A 236 8.93 10.72 12.76
CA LEU A 236 10.13 11.36 13.33
C LEU A 236 10.16 11.16 14.85
N ASP A 237 9.06 11.45 15.55
CA ASP A 237 8.96 11.36 17.01
C ASP A 237 9.15 9.92 17.51
N THR A 238 8.60 8.93 16.78
CA THR A 238 8.76 7.51 17.11
C THR A 238 10.10 6.91 16.65
N GLY A 239 10.98 7.72 16.04
CA GLY A 239 12.31 7.33 15.57
C GLY A 239 12.30 6.35 14.39
N LEU A 240 11.20 6.23 13.65
CA LEU A 240 11.13 5.41 12.44
C LEU A 240 11.93 6.06 11.30
N ILE A 241 11.76 7.36 11.15
CA ILE A 241 12.53 8.21 10.24
C ILE A 241 13.33 9.23 11.04
N LYS A 242 14.29 9.88 10.40
CA LYS A 242 15.13 10.92 10.98
C LYS A 242 15.45 11.98 9.92
N PRO A 243 15.83 13.21 10.33
CA PRO A 243 16.28 14.22 9.38
C PRO A 243 17.36 13.67 8.44
N GLY A 244 17.22 14.02 7.16
CA GLY A 244 18.21 13.73 6.12
C GLY A 244 19.41 14.66 6.23
N GLU A 245 20.42 14.43 5.39
CA GLU A 245 21.58 15.32 5.31
C GLU A 245 21.24 16.63 4.60
N ALA A 246 20.28 16.62 3.67
CA ALA A 246 19.79 17.82 3.00
C ALA A 246 18.65 18.47 3.81
N ALA A 247 18.67 19.81 3.88
CA ALA A 247 17.63 20.58 4.54
C ALA A 247 16.25 20.26 3.96
N GLY A 248 15.24 20.14 4.82
CA GLY A 248 13.87 19.84 4.41
C GLY A 248 13.62 18.37 4.00
N THR A 249 14.58 17.46 4.18
CA THR A 249 14.42 16.03 3.87
C THR A 249 14.49 15.13 5.10
N PHE A 250 13.95 13.92 4.97
CA PHE A 250 14.08 12.83 5.94
C PHE A 250 14.55 11.54 5.27
N ARG A 251 15.01 10.60 6.10
CA ARG A 251 15.40 9.25 5.71
C ARG A 251 15.00 8.23 6.76
N TYR A 252 14.96 6.95 6.38
CA TYR A 252 14.75 5.87 7.34
C TYR A 252 15.89 5.74 8.34
N SER A 253 15.54 5.55 9.62
CA SER A 253 16.49 5.12 10.65
C SER A 253 16.75 3.61 10.52
N TRP A 254 17.70 3.06 11.29
CA TRP A 254 17.89 1.60 11.33
C TRP A 254 16.63 0.86 11.81
N ARG A 255 15.95 1.44 12.81
CA ARG A 255 14.63 0.98 13.27
C ARG A 255 13.59 1.08 12.17
N GLY A 256 13.64 2.13 11.34
CA GLY A 256 12.85 2.27 10.12
C GLY A 256 13.09 1.14 9.12
N LEU A 257 14.34 0.78 8.85
CA LEU A 257 14.67 -0.31 7.93
C LEU A 257 14.17 -1.67 8.45
N VAL A 258 14.30 -1.94 9.75
CA VAL A 258 13.74 -3.16 10.37
C VAL A 258 12.20 -3.17 10.27
N TYR A 259 11.55 -2.03 10.49
CA TYR A 259 10.10 -1.93 10.32
C TYR A 259 9.67 -2.21 8.88
N LEU A 260 10.32 -1.59 7.89
CA LEU A 260 10.05 -1.83 6.48
C LEU A 260 10.29 -3.29 6.11
N TYR A 261 11.37 -3.90 6.61
CA TYR A 261 11.62 -5.34 6.44
C TYR A 261 10.42 -6.17 6.91
N CYS A 262 9.91 -5.90 8.11
CA CYS A 262 8.73 -6.60 8.62
C CYS A 262 7.48 -6.37 7.75
N GLN A 263 7.28 -5.16 7.21
CA GLN A 263 6.17 -4.89 6.28
C GLN A 263 6.34 -5.65 4.96
N LEU A 264 7.54 -5.68 4.38
CA LEU A 264 7.83 -6.43 3.16
C LEU A 264 7.60 -7.93 3.35
N VAL A 265 8.08 -8.51 4.46
CA VAL A 265 7.84 -9.93 4.78
C VAL A 265 6.34 -10.20 4.96
N LYS A 266 5.62 -9.33 5.67
CA LYS A 266 4.17 -9.42 5.83
C LYS A 266 3.45 -9.37 4.48
N ASP A 267 3.87 -8.48 3.60
CA ASP A 267 3.28 -8.32 2.27
C ASP A 267 3.59 -9.51 1.37
N MET A 268 4.81 -10.06 1.42
CA MET A 268 5.16 -11.31 0.76
C MET A 268 4.22 -12.43 1.22
N VAL A 269 3.97 -12.58 2.52
CA VAL A 269 3.07 -13.62 3.08
C VAL A 269 1.60 -13.37 2.73
N ARG A 270 1.17 -12.11 2.57
CA ARG A 270 -0.20 -11.76 2.18
C ARG A 270 -0.46 -12.00 0.70
N MET A 271 0.49 -11.64 -0.16
CA MET A 271 0.44 -11.84 -1.62
C MET A 271 0.75 -13.29 -2.03
N SER A 272 1.31 -14.09 -1.10
CA SER A 272 1.54 -15.53 -1.22
C SER A 272 0.24 -16.32 -1.29
#